data_AF-A0A0F9HCY6-F1
#
_entry.id   AF-A0A0F9HCY6-F1
#
_cell.length_a   1.000
_cell.length_b   1.000
_cell.length_c   1.000
_cell.angle_alpha   90.00
_cell.angle_beta   90.00
_cell.angle_gamma   90.00
#
_symmetry.space_group_name_H-M   'P 1'
#
loop_
_entity.id
_entity.type
_entity.pdbx_description
1 polymer ?
#
loop_
_entity_poly.entity_id
_entity_poly.type
_entity_poly.pdbx_seq_one_letter_code
_entity_poly.pdbx_strand_id
1 'polypeptide(L)'
;MATIIRKTKVLTFTAVDAVPLDGSTTDRTYQAKDREVHAAVIRTAQSVTPYITLDEETDAVTIVIDGTGADGNTAVFSIYGYGEDGPAERIYHTVTATLGTAVAGSSRKWAEVFSGTSTHTKTIGITDSVAAGNSMAKISFDTTGLRYLYFEPKTFTTLTTIAFHVREWGSK
;
A
#
# COMPACT_ATOMS: atom_id res chain seq x y z
N MET A 1 -10.69 -2.37 25.22
CA MET A 1 -9.59 -1.42 24.92
C MET A 1 -10.00 -0.59 23.73
N ALA A 2 -9.81 0.73 23.77
CA ALA A 2 -10.10 1.60 22.63
C ALA A 2 -8.92 1.55 21.65
N THR A 3 -9.18 1.29 20.37
CA THR A 3 -8.17 1.34 19.31
C THR A 3 -7.87 2.80 18.95
N ILE A 4 -6.60 3.21 19.00
CA ILE A 4 -6.18 4.59 18.74
C ILE A 4 -5.42 4.65 17.41
N ILE A 5 -5.67 5.71 16.61
CA ILE A 5 -4.84 6.04 15.45
C ILE A 5 -3.53 6.61 15.96
N ARG A 6 -2.42 5.93 15.68
CA ARG A 6 -1.09 6.38 16.09
C ARG A 6 -0.49 7.35 15.07
N LYS A 7 -0.52 6.98 13.80
CA LYS A 7 0.18 7.72 12.74
C LYS A 7 -0.44 7.46 11.37
N THR A 8 -0.32 8.46 10.51
CA THR A 8 -0.60 8.34 9.08
C THR A 8 0.68 8.60 8.30
N LYS A 9 1.01 7.69 7.39
CA LYS A 9 2.13 7.78 6.46
C LYS A 9 1.60 7.73 5.03
N VAL A 10 2.24 8.47 4.13
CA VAL A 10 1.83 8.49 2.71
C VAL A 10 3.03 8.10 1.86
N LEU A 11 2.83 7.09 1.02
CA LEU A 11 3.77 6.68 -0.02
C LEU A 11 3.19 7.05 -1.37
N THR A 12 3.94 7.80 -2.19
CA THR A 12 3.49 8.21 -3.52
C THR A 12 4.38 7.60 -4.58
N PHE A 13 3.78 6.95 -5.57
CA PHE A 13 4.45 6.40 -6.73
C PHE A 13 3.99 7.12 -8.00
N THR A 14 4.90 7.32 -8.94
CA THR A 14 4.56 7.79 -10.29
C THR A 14 4.50 6.62 -11.26
N ALA A 15 3.83 6.78 -12.40
CA ALA A 15 3.78 5.72 -13.42
C ALA A 15 5.15 5.27 -13.93
N VAL A 16 6.17 6.14 -13.89
CA VAL A 16 7.54 5.77 -14.29
C VAL A 16 8.18 4.85 -13.24
N ASP A 17 7.82 5.01 -11.97
CA ASP A 17 8.30 4.18 -10.85
C ASP A 17 7.49 2.87 -10.69
N ALA A 18 6.55 2.60 -11.58
CA ALA A 18 5.66 1.45 -11.46
C ALA A 18 6.33 0.12 -11.86
N VAL A 19 7.53 0.16 -12.44
CA VAL A 19 8.33 -1.04 -12.74
C VAL A 19 8.83 -1.62 -11.42
N PRO A 20 8.69 -2.94 -11.18
CA PRO A 20 9.28 -3.57 -10.00
C PRO A 20 10.76 -3.22 -9.88
N LEU A 21 11.25 -3.02 -8.65
CA LEU A 21 12.62 -2.55 -8.43
C LEU A 21 13.69 -3.48 -9.01
N ASP A 22 13.39 -4.75 -9.21
CA ASP A 22 14.29 -5.73 -9.83
C ASP A 22 14.18 -5.76 -11.37
N GLY A 23 13.33 -4.90 -11.95
CA GLY A 23 13.06 -4.85 -13.39
C GLY A 23 12.27 -6.04 -13.92
N SER A 24 11.85 -6.97 -13.05
CA SER A 24 11.10 -8.16 -13.43
C SER A 24 9.60 -7.88 -13.49
N THR A 25 8.85 -8.66 -14.27
CA THR A 25 7.37 -8.66 -14.24
C THR A 25 6.80 -9.87 -13.49
N THR A 26 7.65 -10.81 -13.09
CA THR A 26 7.28 -11.95 -12.25
C THR A 26 7.39 -11.59 -10.78
N ASP A 27 6.64 -12.32 -9.95
CA ASP A 27 6.76 -12.23 -8.50
C ASP A 27 8.20 -12.37 -8.02
N ARG A 28 8.68 -11.36 -7.31
CA ARG A 28 10.00 -11.40 -6.68
C ARG A 28 10.01 -12.41 -5.52
N THR A 29 11.06 -13.21 -5.45
CA THR A 29 11.40 -14.02 -4.27
C THR A 29 12.30 -13.19 -3.36
N TYR A 30 11.78 -12.80 -2.20
CA TYR A 30 12.49 -11.95 -1.26
C TYR A 30 13.49 -12.75 -0.40
N GLN A 31 14.68 -12.19 -0.23
CA GLN A 31 15.71 -12.67 0.68
C GLN A 31 15.81 -11.77 1.92
N ALA A 32 16.29 -12.31 3.04
CA ALA A 32 16.46 -11.53 4.28
C ALA A 32 17.34 -10.26 4.09
N LYS A 33 18.30 -10.31 3.15
CA LYS A 33 19.19 -9.18 2.82
C LYS A 33 18.54 -8.08 1.97
N ASP A 34 17.39 -8.33 1.35
CA ASP A 34 16.70 -7.31 0.55
C ASP A 34 16.27 -6.10 1.39
N ARG A 35 16.10 -6.27 2.72
CA ARG A 35 15.88 -5.17 3.66
C ARG A 35 16.99 -4.12 3.63
N GLU A 36 18.25 -4.57 3.59
CA GLU A 36 19.44 -3.70 3.59
C GLU A 36 19.70 -3.09 2.21
N VAL A 37 19.46 -3.86 1.15
CA VAL A 37 19.55 -3.39 -0.24
C VAL A 37 18.52 -2.31 -0.50
N HIS A 38 17.30 -2.43 0.02
CA HIS A 38 16.33 -1.34 -0.04
C HIS A 38 16.87 -0.11 0.69
N ALA A 39 17.32 -0.19 1.94
CA ALA A 39 17.91 0.94 2.66
C ALA A 39 19.15 1.59 1.97
N ALA A 40 19.87 0.85 1.11
CA ALA A 40 21.07 1.31 0.41
C ALA A 40 20.81 1.83 -1.02
N VAL A 41 20.00 1.14 -1.84
CA VAL A 41 19.57 1.60 -3.19
C VAL A 41 18.77 2.90 -3.10
N ILE A 42 18.11 3.13 -1.96
CA ILE A 42 17.41 4.35 -1.56
C ILE A 42 18.28 5.62 -1.53
N ARG A 43 19.62 5.51 -1.50
CA ARG A 43 20.49 6.70 -1.44
C ARG A 43 20.95 7.22 -2.79
N THR A 44 20.78 6.46 -3.88
CA THR A 44 21.52 6.75 -5.13
C THR A 44 20.70 6.78 -6.41
N ALA A 45 19.47 6.23 -6.47
CA ALA A 45 18.77 6.10 -7.77
C ALA A 45 17.32 6.62 -7.84
N GLN A 46 16.52 6.60 -6.78
CA GLN A 46 15.09 6.93 -6.85
C GLN A 46 14.63 7.69 -5.59
N SER A 47 13.99 8.84 -5.77
CA SER A 47 13.55 9.74 -4.68
C SER A 47 12.33 9.25 -3.89
N VAL A 48 11.96 7.97 -3.99
CA VAL A 48 10.83 7.39 -3.27
C VAL A 48 11.33 6.19 -2.49
N THR A 49 11.13 6.21 -1.18
CA THR A 49 11.34 5.05 -0.32
C THR A 49 10.08 4.19 -0.38
N PRO A 50 10.06 3.03 -1.07
CA PRO A 50 8.85 2.21 -1.26
C PRO A 50 8.50 1.38 -0.01
N TYR A 51 8.93 1.83 1.17
CA TYR A 51 8.61 1.19 2.43
C TYR A 51 8.20 2.21 3.49
N ILE A 52 7.49 1.72 4.49
CA ILE A 52 7.28 2.42 5.75
C ILE A 52 7.79 1.56 6.89
N THR A 53 8.38 2.21 7.89
CA THR A 53 8.57 1.58 9.20
C THR A 53 7.22 1.51 9.91
N LEU A 54 7.02 0.54 10.78
CA LEU A 54 5.90 0.51 11.72
C LEU A 54 6.40 0.89 13.11
N ASP A 55 5.54 1.54 13.88
CA ASP A 55 5.77 1.70 15.32
C ASP A 55 5.73 0.32 16.01
N GLU A 56 6.52 0.14 17.06
CA GLU A 56 6.57 -1.11 17.84
C GLU A 56 5.24 -1.39 18.55
N GLU A 57 4.41 -0.36 18.71
CA GLU A 57 3.09 -0.43 19.33
C GLU A 57 1.94 -0.52 18.32
N THR A 58 2.24 -0.74 17.04
CA THR A 58 1.24 -0.90 15.98
C THR A 58 0.76 -2.34 15.93
N ASP A 59 -0.54 -2.53 16.19
CA ASP A 59 -1.20 -3.84 16.19
C ASP A 59 -1.86 -4.13 14.83
N ALA A 60 -2.27 -3.08 14.12
CA ALA A 60 -2.91 -3.21 12.82
C ALA A 60 -2.64 -2.00 11.92
N VAL A 61 -2.72 -2.25 10.62
CA VAL A 61 -2.63 -1.21 9.60
C VAL A 61 -3.90 -1.17 8.77
N THR A 62 -4.31 0.04 8.40
CA THR A 62 -5.31 0.27 7.36
C THR A 62 -4.70 1.08 6.23
N ILE A 63 -4.98 0.65 5.00
CA ILE A 63 -4.50 1.27 3.78
C ILE A 63 -5.71 1.75 2.98
N VAL A 64 -5.67 3.02 2.58
CA VAL A 64 -6.55 3.57 1.54
C VAL A 64 -5.69 4.17 0.44
N ILE A 65 -6.20 4.12 -0.78
CA ILE A 65 -5.45 4.49 -1.98
C ILE A 65 -6.23 5.53 -2.75
N ASP A 66 -5.53 6.55 -3.24
CA ASP A 66 -6.04 7.46 -4.24
C ASP A 66 -5.01 7.70 -5.34
N GLY A 67 -5.46 8.20 -6.48
CA GLY A 67 -4.58 8.48 -7.61
C GLY A 67 -5.13 9.53 -8.55
N THR A 68 -4.28 9.98 -9.47
CA THR A 68 -4.65 10.85 -10.57
C THR A 68 -4.84 10.01 -11.83
N GLY A 69 -6.07 9.96 -12.33
CA GLY A 69 -6.49 9.16 -13.47
C GLY A 69 -7.99 9.22 -13.70
N ALA A 70 -8.47 8.49 -14.70
CA ALA A 70 -9.89 8.33 -14.99
C ALA A 70 -10.53 7.20 -14.16
N ASP A 71 -11.86 7.15 -14.16
CA ASP A 71 -12.62 6.06 -13.56
C ASP A 71 -12.26 4.73 -14.24
N GLY A 72 -12.08 3.68 -13.44
CA GLY A 72 -11.65 2.38 -13.94
C GLY A 72 -10.14 2.24 -14.15
N ASN A 73 -9.35 3.32 -14.03
CA ASN A 73 -7.89 3.19 -14.05
C ASN A 73 -7.40 2.35 -12.88
N THR A 74 -6.38 1.53 -13.13
CA THR A 74 -5.94 0.51 -12.18
C THR A 74 -4.49 0.69 -11.78
N ALA A 75 -4.20 0.37 -10.52
CA ALA A 75 -2.86 0.12 -10.04
C ALA A 75 -2.73 -1.28 -9.48
N VAL A 76 -1.72 -2.00 -9.93
CA VAL A 76 -1.38 -3.34 -9.46
C VAL A 76 -0.14 -3.25 -8.60
N PHE A 77 -0.19 -3.83 -7.40
CA PHE A 77 0.92 -3.85 -6.46
C PHE A 77 0.88 -5.09 -5.56
N SER A 78 1.99 -5.39 -4.90
CA SER A 78 2.08 -6.36 -3.80
C SER A 78 2.52 -5.67 -2.51
N ILE A 79 2.15 -6.22 -1.36
CA ILE A 79 2.61 -5.74 -0.06
C ILE A 79 3.37 -6.86 0.63
N TYR A 80 4.56 -6.52 1.11
CA TYR A 80 5.41 -7.42 1.87
C TYR A 80 5.69 -6.83 3.25
N GLY A 81 5.66 -7.67 4.27
CA GLY A 81 6.01 -7.35 5.64
C GLY A 81 7.39 -7.89 5.96
N TYR A 82 8.16 -7.15 6.75
CA TYR A 82 9.44 -7.62 7.28
C TYR A 82 9.40 -7.54 8.79
N GLY A 83 9.73 -8.64 9.45
CA GLY A 83 10.10 -8.63 10.86
C GLY A 83 11.50 -8.06 11.09
N GLU A 84 11.98 -8.15 12.32
CA GLU A 84 13.29 -7.64 12.70
C GLU A 84 14.45 -8.52 12.19
N ASP A 85 14.28 -9.83 12.04
CA ASP A 85 15.36 -10.74 11.61
C ASP A 85 14.92 -11.84 10.63
N GLY A 86 13.95 -11.56 9.75
CA GLY A 86 13.35 -12.56 8.85
C GLY A 86 13.30 -12.15 7.36
N PRO A 87 13.10 -13.12 6.44
CA PRO A 87 12.76 -12.82 5.06
C PRO A 87 11.42 -12.08 4.98
N ALA A 88 11.16 -11.41 3.87
CA ALA A 88 9.89 -10.74 3.66
C ALA A 88 8.75 -11.76 3.61
N GLU A 89 7.69 -11.51 4.36
CA GLU A 89 6.44 -12.24 4.28
C GLU A 89 5.50 -11.51 3.33
N ARG A 90 4.86 -12.26 2.44
CA ARG A 90 3.90 -11.69 1.51
C ARG A 90 2.56 -11.50 2.22
N ILE A 91 2.20 -10.25 2.48
CA ILE A 91 0.93 -9.88 3.13
C ILE A 91 -0.19 -9.85 2.09
N TYR A 92 0.12 -9.28 0.92
CA TYR A 92 -0.77 -9.24 -0.22
C TYR A 92 -0.06 -9.62 -1.50
N HIS A 93 -0.65 -10.56 -2.22
CA HIS A 93 -0.19 -10.97 -3.52
C HIS A 93 -1.03 -10.30 -4.61
N THR A 94 -0.42 -9.39 -5.38
CA THR A 94 -1.01 -8.81 -6.59
C THR A 94 -2.43 -8.26 -6.37
N VAL A 95 -2.52 -7.16 -5.65
CA VAL A 95 -3.75 -6.39 -5.48
C VAL A 95 -3.89 -5.41 -6.62
N THR A 96 -5.07 -5.42 -7.25
CA THR A 96 -5.51 -4.39 -8.17
C THR A 96 -6.40 -3.41 -7.41
N ALA A 97 -5.94 -2.16 -7.28
CA ALA A 97 -6.76 -1.03 -6.91
C ALA A 97 -7.38 -0.41 -8.15
N THR A 98 -8.70 -0.22 -8.15
CA THR A 98 -9.40 0.46 -9.24
C THR A 98 -9.93 1.79 -8.74
N LEU A 99 -9.50 2.88 -9.38
CA LEU A 99 -10.05 4.21 -9.13
C LEU A 99 -11.52 4.24 -9.53
N GLY A 100 -12.33 4.80 -8.66
CA GLY A 100 -13.75 4.95 -8.92
C GLY A 100 -14.19 6.40 -8.94
N THR A 101 -15.49 6.61 -8.77
CA THR A 101 -16.09 7.93 -8.99
C THR A 101 -15.80 8.91 -7.85
N ALA A 102 -15.57 8.41 -6.63
CA ALA A 102 -15.34 9.22 -5.45
C ALA A 102 -14.08 10.09 -5.53
N VAL A 103 -14.24 11.36 -5.15
CA VAL A 103 -13.20 12.38 -5.21
C VAL A 103 -12.44 12.45 -3.87
N ALA A 104 -11.11 12.29 -3.93
CA ALA A 104 -10.20 12.44 -2.79
C ALA A 104 -9.69 13.89 -2.62
N GLY A 105 -9.70 14.65 -3.71
CA GLY A 105 -9.29 16.04 -3.78
C GLY A 105 -9.44 16.57 -5.22
N SER A 106 -9.07 17.82 -5.49
CA SER A 106 -9.35 18.53 -6.75
C SER A 106 -8.90 17.83 -8.05
N SER A 107 -8.03 16.82 -7.98
CA SER A 107 -7.57 16.04 -9.14
C SER A 107 -7.28 14.56 -8.82
N ARG A 108 -7.80 14.07 -7.69
CA ARG A 108 -7.51 12.71 -7.19
C ARG A 108 -8.81 11.96 -6.91
N LYS A 109 -8.83 10.69 -7.24
CA LYS A 109 -9.96 9.79 -7.02
C LYS A 109 -9.56 8.69 -6.05
N TRP A 110 -10.48 8.29 -5.18
CA TRP A 110 -10.28 7.15 -4.30
C TRP A 110 -10.36 5.85 -5.10
N ALA A 111 -9.61 4.84 -4.67
CA ALA A 111 -9.87 3.47 -5.07
C ALA A 111 -11.19 3.00 -4.44
N GLU A 112 -12.11 2.51 -5.26
CA GLU A 112 -13.42 1.99 -4.81
C GLU A 112 -13.45 0.46 -4.74
N VAL A 113 -12.49 -0.20 -5.41
CA VAL A 113 -12.40 -1.65 -5.46
C VAL A 113 -10.96 -2.09 -5.26
N PHE A 114 -10.78 -3.11 -4.41
CA PHE A 114 -9.58 -3.94 -4.39
C PHE A 114 -9.93 -5.35 -4.81
N SER A 115 -9.20 -5.89 -5.79
CA SER A 115 -9.29 -7.30 -6.19
C SER A 115 -7.92 -7.95 -6.11
N GLY A 116 -7.85 -9.22 -5.71
CA GLY A 116 -6.59 -9.95 -5.54
C GLY A 116 -6.74 -11.14 -4.59
N THR A 117 -5.69 -11.94 -4.47
CA THR A 117 -5.63 -13.06 -3.53
C THR A 117 -4.84 -12.63 -2.29
N SER A 118 -5.41 -12.88 -1.11
CA SER A 118 -4.74 -12.59 0.17
C SER A 118 -4.77 -13.80 1.09
N THR A 119 -3.68 -13.95 1.84
CA THR A 119 -3.52 -14.96 2.89
C THR A 119 -3.73 -14.41 4.31
N HIS A 120 -3.74 -13.08 4.51
CA HIS A 120 -3.66 -12.48 5.86
C HIS A 120 -4.61 -11.31 6.14
N THR A 121 -5.58 -11.03 5.25
CA THR A 121 -6.21 -9.69 5.26
C THR A 121 -7.72 -9.69 5.16
N LYS A 122 -8.31 -8.56 5.55
CA LYS A 122 -9.72 -8.25 5.40
C LYS A 122 -9.87 -6.97 4.59
N THR A 123 -10.42 -7.10 3.37
CA THR A 123 -10.83 -5.95 2.56
C THR A 123 -12.23 -5.52 2.98
N ILE A 124 -12.43 -4.22 3.16
CA ILE A 124 -13.72 -3.64 3.53
C ILE A 124 -14.01 -2.46 2.61
N GLY A 125 -15.12 -2.49 1.88
CA GLY A 125 -15.65 -1.30 1.22
C GLY A 125 -16.32 -0.38 2.26
N ILE A 126 -15.99 0.90 2.23
CA ILE A 126 -16.68 1.92 3.03
C ILE A 126 -17.39 2.86 2.07
N THR A 127 -18.71 3.00 2.23
CA THR A 127 -19.47 4.07 1.59
C THR A 127 -19.56 5.23 2.56
N ASP A 128 -19.20 6.44 2.13
CA ASP A 128 -19.41 7.65 2.92
C ASP A 128 -20.92 7.93 2.98
N SER A 129 -21.47 8.00 4.19
CA SER A 129 -22.88 8.31 4.42
C SER A 129 -23.23 9.78 4.21
N VAL A 130 -22.24 10.68 4.13
CA VAL A 130 -22.44 12.14 4.09
C VAL A 130 -22.63 12.65 2.64
N ALA A 131 -22.02 11.97 1.67
CA ALA A 131 -22.23 12.22 0.25
C ALA A 131 -22.67 10.90 -0.40
N ALA A 132 -23.99 10.70 -0.47
CA ALA A 132 -24.58 9.51 -1.09
C ALA A 132 -23.95 9.25 -2.47
N GLY A 133 -23.10 8.22 -2.57
CA GLY A 133 -22.42 7.83 -3.81
C GLY A 133 -20.90 7.86 -3.76
N ASN A 134 -20.26 8.50 -2.79
CA ASN A 134 -18.81 8.40 -2.63
C ASN A 134 -18.45 7.15 -1.85
N SER A 135 -17.69 6.25 -2.46
CA SER A 135 -17.14 5.07 -1.79
C SER A 135 -15.62 5.11 -1.78
N MET A 136 -15.02 4.46 -0.79
CA MET A 136 -13.61 4.13 -0.80
C MET A 136 -13.44 2.70 -0.31
N ALA A 137 -12.59 1.94 -0.97
CA ALA A 137 -12.15 0.66 -0.42
C ALA A 137 -11.02 0.90 0.57
N LYS A 138 -11.01 0.10 1.64
CA LYS A 138 -9.86 0.00 2.54
C LYS A 138 -9.41 -1.44 2.67
N ILE A 139 -8.11 -1.57 2.88
CA ILE A 139 -7.42 -2.82 3.20
C ILE A 139 -6.99 -2.75 4.66
N SER A 140 -7.27 -3.79 5.45
CA SER A 140 -6.79 -3.88 6.82
C SER A 140 -6.18 -5.25 7.10
N PHE A 141 -5.09 -5.25 7.87
CA PHE A 141 -4.42 -6.46 8.33
C PHE A 141 -3.68 -6.23 9.66
N ASP A 142 -3.45 -7.33 10.35
CA ASP A 142 -2.68 -7.40 11.60
C ASP A 142 -1.17 -7.26 11.29
N THR A 143 -0.45 -6.55 12.16
CA THR A 143 0.99 -6.28 11.99
C THR A 143 1.88 -7.01 12.99
N THR A 144 1.36 -8.02 13.69
CA THR A 144 2.08 -8.83 14.67
C THR A 144 3.35 -9.41 14.03
N GLY A 145 4.50 -9.10 14.64
CA GLY A 145 5.80 -9.57 14.16
C GLY A 145 6.38 -8.79 12.97
N LEU A 146 5.69 -7.75 12.48
CA LEU A 146 6.15 -6.89 11.39
C LEU A 146 6.68 -5.56 11.91
N ARG A 147 7.81 -5.12 11.35
CA ARG A 147 8.46 -3.83 11.64
C ARG A 147 8.54 -2.92 10.42
N TYR A 148 8.42 -3.49 9.21
CA TYR A 148 8.43 -2.73 7.97
C TYR A 148 7.35 -3.25 7.02
N LEU A 149 6.74 -2.34 6.25
CA LEU A 149 5.91 -2.68 5.11
C LEU A 149 6.56 -2.13 3.85
N TYR A 150 6.73 -3.00 2.86
CA TYR A 150 7.22 -2.65 1.54
C TYR A 150 6.11 -2.80 0.50
N PHE A 151 6.02 -1.81 -0.37
CA PHE A 151 5.03 -1.70 -1.42
C PHE A 151 5.73 -1.88 -2.76
N GLU A 152 5.44 -3.00 -3.41
CA GLU A 152 5.98 -3.33 -4.72
C GLU A 152 4.97 -2.90 -5.79
N PRO A 153 5.15 -1.75 -6.46
CA PRO A 153 4.33 -1.45 -7.63
C PRO A 153 4.68 -2.45 -8.75
N LYS A 154 3.66 -2.88 -9.51
CA LYS A 154 3.82 -3.79 -10.64
C LYS A 154 3.46 -3.14 -11.97
N THR A 155 2.24 -2.63 -12.06
CA THR A 155 1.73 -1.99 -13.28
C THR A 155 0.68 -0.95 -12.95
N PHE A 156 0.80 0.23 -13.55
CA PHE A 156 -0.24 1.27 -13.48
C PHE A 156 -0.78 1.52 -14.87
N THR A 157 -2.10 1.35 -15.04
CA THR A 157 -2.77 1.60 -16.31
C THR A 157 -3.22 3.05 -16.33
N THR A 158 -2.60 3.86 -17.21
CA THR A 158 -2.97 5.26 -17.50
C THR A 158 -3.06 6.20 -16.29
N LEU A 159 -2.56 5.80 -15.12
CA LEU A 159 -2.40 6.65 -13.95
C LEU A 159 -1.15 7.51 -14.10
N THR A 160 -1.20 8.74 -13.58
CA THR A 160 0.00 9.59 -13.49
C THR A 160 0.69 9.43 -12.14
N THR A 161 -0.09 9.40 -11.06
CA THR A 161 0.39 9.20 -9.70
C THR A 161 -0.60 8.36 -8.89
N ILE A 162 -0.08 7.65 -7.90
CA ILE A 162 -0.86 6.93 -6.89
C ILE A 162 -0.27 7.18 -5.51
N ALA A 163 -1.13 7.35 -4.52
CA ALA A 163 -0.74 7.50 -3.12
C ALA A 163 -1.38 6.41 -2.27
N PHE A 164 -0.55 5.81 -1.42
CA PHE A 164 -0.93 4.83 -0.41
C PHE A 164 -0.92 5.54 0.94
N HIS A 165 -2.10 5.70 1.53
CA HIS A 165 -2.26 6.27 2.86
C HIS A 165 -2.33 5.13 3.86
N VAL A 166 -1.25 4.96 4.61
CA VAL A 166 -1.12 3.93 5.62
C VAL A 166 -1.39 4.53 6.98
N ARG A 167 -2.48 4.09 7.60
CA ARG A 167 -2.85 4.42 8.98
C ARG A 167 -2.46 3.28 9.91
N GLU A 168 -1.68 3.61 10.91
CA GLU A 168 -1.24 2.72 11.98
C GLU A 168 -2.22 2.81 13.16
N TRP A 169 -2.65 1.66 13.65
CA TRP A 169 -3.56 1.51 14.78
C TRP A 169 -2.89 0.70 15.88
N GLY A 170 -3.09 1.09 17.13
CA GLY A 170 -2.60 0.34 18.27
C GLY A 170 -3.50 0.50 19.50
N SER A 171 -3.23 -0.33 20.51
CA SER A 171 -4.08 -0.50 21.69
C SER A 171 -3.50 0.04 23.01
N LYS A 172 -2.23 0.46 23.06
CA LYS A 172 -1.67 1.18 24.21
C LYS A 172 -2.18 2.60 24.32
#